data_AF-A0A3P7LS31-F1
#
_entry.id   AF-A0A3P7LS31-F1
#
_cell.length_a   1.000
_cell.length_b   1.000
_cell.length_c   1.000
_cell.angle_alpha   90.00
_cell.angle_beta   90.00
_cell.angle_gamma   90.00
#
_symmetry.space_group_name_H-M   'P 1'
#
loop_
_entity.id
_entity.type
_entity.pdbx_description
1 polymer ?
#
loop_
_entity_poly.entity_id
_entity_poly.type
_entity_poly.pdbx_seq_one_letter_code
_entity_poly.pdbx_strand_id
1 'polypeptide(L)'
;MNFMLGFFVTVVVNRWTTQFANLGMIDNIALFTSQLVKGNDDRGKNLRRNIVRYCVVSQCLVFRDIHLGVRRRFPTLETMVAA
;
A
#
# COMPACT_ATOMS: atom_id res chain seq x y z
N MET A 1 -15.30 -27.55 -23.69
CA MET A 1 -15.22 -27.01 -22.31
C MET A 1 -13.81 -26.56 -21.92
N ASN A 2 -12.76 -27.32 -22.24
CA ASN A 2 -11.36 -26.95 -21.94
C ASN A 2 -10.88 -25.62 -22.53
N PHE A 3 -11.31 -25.26 -23.75
CA PHE A 3 -10.91 -23.99 -24.38
C PHE A 3 -11.45 -22.75 -23.64
N MET A 4 -12.75 -22.74 -23.29
CA MET A 4 -13.36 -21.63 -22.54
C MET A 4 -12.76 -21.49 -21.15
N LEU A 5 -12.50 -22.61 -20.46
CA LEU A 5 -11.83 -22.60 -19.16
C LEU A 5 -10.40 -22.05 -19.28
N GLY A 6 -9.65 -22.44 -20.30
CA GLY A 6 -8.31 -21.91 -20.57
C GLY A 6 -8.32 -20.39 -20.72
N PHE A 7 -9.21 -19.86 -21.55
CA PHE A 7 -9.34 -18.40 -21.73
C PHE A 7 -9.73 -17.68 -20.43
N PHE A 8 -10.69 -18.22 -19.69
CA PHE A 8 -11.11 -17.66 -18.40
C PHE A 8 -9.95 -17.61 -17.39
N VAL A 9 -9.22 -18.71 -17.25
CA VAL A 9 -8.06 -18.80 -16.35
C VAL A 9 -6.98 -17.78 -16.74
N THR A 10 -6.66 -17.66 -18.04
CA THR A 10 -5.69 -16.66 -18.52
C THR A 10 -6.12 -15.24 -18.14
N VAL A 11 -7.39 -14.88 -18.32
CA VAL A 11 -7.90 -13.56 -17.93
C VAL A 11 -7.78 -13.33 -16.43
N VAL A 12 -8.15 -14.33 -15.61
CA VAL A 12 -8.06 -14.22 -14.15
C VAL A 12 -6.61 -14.05 -13.68
N VAL A 13 -5.68 -14.86 -14.20
CA VAL A 13 -4.25 -14.77 -13.86
C VAL A 13 -3.67 -13.43 -14.27
N ASN A 14 -3.98 -12.94 -15.47
CA ASN A 14 -3.50 -11.64 -15.92
C ASN A 14 -3.99 -10.51 -15.02
N ARG A 15 -5.28 -10.50 -14.65
CA ARG A 15 -5.83 -9.51 -13.72
C ARG A 15 -5.20 -9.61 -12.33
N TRP A 16 -4.92 -10.80 -11.84
CA TRP A 16 -4.26 -10.99 -10.55
C TRP A 16 -2.83 -10.43 -10.57
N THR A 17 -2.05 -10.75 -11.60
CA THR A 17 -0.68 -10.25 -11.76
C THR A 17 -0.65 -8.72 -11.88
N THR A 18 -1.56 -8.13 -12.66
CA THR A 18 -1.67 -6.66 -12.77
C THR A 18 -2.04 -6.02 -11.44
N GLN A 19 -2.99 -6.59 -10.69
CA GLN A 19 -3.33 -6.07 -9.36
C GLN A 19 -2.13 -6.11 -8.43
N PHE A 20 -1.39 -7.23 -8.39
CA PHE A 20 -0.21 -7.37 -7.56
C PHE A 20 0.90 -6.36 -7.91
N ALA A 21 1.19 -6.19 -9.20
CA ALA A 21 2.18 -5.20 -9.67
C ALA A 21 1.80 -3.76 -9.31
N ASN A 22 0.50 -3.47 -9.19
CA ASN A 22 -0.02 -2.15 -8.81
C ASN A 22 -0.13 -1.93 -7.29
N LEU A 23 0.12 -2.96 -6.46
CA LEU A 23 0.26 -2.79 -5.00
C LEU A 23 1.59 -2.06 -4.74
N GLY A 24 1.61 -0.74 -4.96
CA GLY A 24 2.82 0.07 -4.88
C GLY A 24 3.56 -0.12 -3.55
N MET A 25 4.80 -0.59 -3.61
CA MET A 25 5.66 -0.77 -2.43
C MET A 25 6.15 0.58 -1.89
N ILE A 26 6.18 0.73 -0.56
CA ILE A 26 6.57 1.98 0.12
C ILE A 26 8.10 2.18 0.11
N ASP A 27 8.87 1.12 -0.15
CA ASP A 27 10.33 1.08 -0.11
C ASP A 27 10.98 2.17 -0.95
N ASN A 28 10.53 2.34 -2.20
CA ASN A 28 11.07 3.37 -3.09
C ASN A 28 10.88 4.77 -2.51
N ILE A 29 9.67 5.09 -2.01
CA ILE A 29 9.37 6.40 -1.41
C ILE A 29 10.21 6.59 -0.14
N ALA A 30 10.37 5.56 0.69
CA ALA A 30 11.16 5.63 1.90
C ALA A 30 12.65 5.90 1.60
N LEU A 31 13.22 5.19 0.63
CA LEU A 31 14.60 5.39 0.17
C LEU A 31 14.80 6.80 -0.37
N PHE A 32 13.97 7.27 -1.30
CA PHE A 32 14.06 8.62 -1.83
C PHE A 32 13.88 9.69 -0.75
N THR A 33 12.92 9.50 0.16
CA THR A 33 12.68 10.43 1.26
C THR A 33 13.88 10.51 2.19
N SER A 34 14.53 9.37 2.49
CA SER A 34 15.76 9.35 3.31
C SER A 34 16.92 10.11 2.68
N GLN A 35 17.04 10.06 1.35
CA GLN A 35 18.17 10.64 0.64
C GLN A 35 17.93 12.12 0.30
N LEU A 36 16.71 12.50 -0.10
CA LEU A 36 16.40 13.83 -0.61
C LEU A 36 16.02 14.82 0.49
N VAL A 37 15.35 14.37 1.56
CA VAL A 37 14.95 15.24 2.66
C VAL A 37 16.07 15.38 3.69
N LYS A 38 16.84 16.46 3.55
CA LYS A 38 17.99 16.78 4.41
C LYS A 38 17.55 17.30 5.79
N GLY A 39 18.50 17.34 6.72
CA GLY A 39 18.30 17.77 8.11
C GLY A 39 18.57 16.64 9.10
N ASN A 40 19.54 16.85 9.98
CA ASN A 40 19.90 15.92 11.05
C ASN A 40 19.34 16.35 12.42
N ASP A 41 18.46 17.34 12.41
CA ASP A 41 17.71 17.83 13.55
C ASP A 41 16.37 17.08 13.69
N ASP A 42 15.70 17.28 14.83
CA ASP A 42 14.41 16.63 15.08
C ASP A 42 13.35 17.00 14.04
N ARG A 43 13.42 18.21 13.48
CA ARG A 43 12.53 18.64 12.39
C ARG A 43 12.75 17.80 11.14
N GLY A 44 14.00 17.65 10.67
CA GLY A 44 14.31 16.82 9.51
C GLY A 44 13.91 15.35 9.71
N LYS A 45 14.14 14.81 10.92
CA LYS A 45 13.70 13.46 11.31
C LYS A 45 12.18 13.31 11.25
N ASN A 46 11.44 14.28 11.79
CA ASN A 46 9.97 14.26 11.79
C ASN A 46 9.39 14.40 10.39
N LEU A 47 9.98 15.24 9.52
CA LEU A 47 9.58 15.37 8.13
C LEU A 47 9.69 14.04 7.38
N ARG A 48 10.86 13.38 7.43
CA ARG A 48 11.06 12.07 6.79
C ARG A 48 10.06 11.03 7.27
N ARG A 49 9.84 10.95 8.58
CA ARG A 49 8.87 10.01 9.18
C ARG A 49 7.44 10.31 8.76
N ASN A 50 7.03 11.57 8.75
CA ASN A 50 5.65 11.95 8.43
C ASN A 50 5.32 11.73 6.95
N ILE A 51 6.26 11.99 6.03
CA ILE A 51 6.09 11.69 4.61
C ILE A 51 5.78 10.20 4.40
N VAL A 52 6.63 9.32 4.96
CA VAL A 52 6.43 7.86 4.84
C VAL A 52 5.12 7.42 5.51
N ARG A 53 4.81 7.95 6.71
CA ARG A 53 3.55 7.63 7.40
C ARG A 53 2.33 8.01 6.57
N TYR A 54 2.30 9.17 5.93
CA TYR A 54 1.16 9.57 5.09
C TYR A 54 0.99 8.65 3.87
N CYS A 55 2.08 8.19 3.25
CA CYS A 55 2.01 7.20 2.19
C CYS A 55 1.45 5.85 2.69
N VAL A 56 1.90 5.38 3.86
CA VAL A 56 1.41 4.14 4.48
C VAL A 56 -0.07 4.26 4.85
N VAL A 57 -0.50 5.39 5.43
CA VAL A 57 -1.91 5.63 5.77
C VAL A 57 -2.77 5.60 4.50
N SER A 58 -2.35 6.27 3.42
CA SER A 58 -3.04 6.22 2.14
C SER A 58 -3.20 4.77 1.62
N GLN A 59 -2.13 3.98 1.69
CA GLN A 59 -2.16 2.57 1.31
C GLN A 59 -3.11 1.75 2.20
N CYS A 60 -3.08 1.96 3.52
CA CYS A 60 -3.99 1.28 4.45
C CYS A 60 -5.46 1.61 4.17
N LEU A 61 -5.78 2.85 3.82
CA LEU A 61 -7.14 3.26 3.47
C LEU A 61 -7.64 2.52 2.22
N VAL A 62 -6.83 2.47 1.16
CA VAL A 62 -7.17 1.71 -0.05
C VAL A 62 -7.33 0.22 0.25
N PHE A 63 -6.40 -0.37 1.01
CA PHE A 63 -6.45 -1.79 1.35
C PHE A 63 -7.63 -2.14 2.24
N ARG A 64 -8.09 -1.24 3.11
CA ARG A 64 -9.31 -1.45 3.91
C ARG A 64 -10.54 -1.61 3.01
N ASP A 65 -10.57 -0.99 1.83
CA ASP A 65 -11.70 -1.07 0.92
C ASP A 65 -11.66 -2.32 0.03
N ILE A 66 -10.47 -2.82 -0.33
CA ILE A 66 -10.31 -3.96 -1.26
C ILE A 66 -9.90 -5.29 -0.60
N HIS A 67 -9.41 -5.26 0.65
CA HIS A 67 -8.89 -6.45 1.35
C HIS A 67 -9.64 -6.71 2.66
N LEU A 68 -10.41 -7.80 2.70
CA LEU A 68 -11.24 -8.17 3.85
C LEU A 68 -10.45 -8.29 5.17
N GLY A 69 -9.22 -8.81 5.13
CA GLY A 69 -8.36 -8.90 6.31
C GLY A 69 -7.97 -7.54 6.88
N VAL A 70 -7.75 -6.54 6.01
CA VAL A 70 -7.38 -5.18 6.43
C VAL A 70 -8.61 -4.47 6.98
N ARG A 71 -9.78 -4.65 6.33
CA ARG A 71 -11.07 -4.18 6.85
C ARG A 71 -11.39 -4.75 8.24
N ARG A 72 -11.10 -6.03 8.48
CA ARG A 72 -11.29 -6.65 9.80
C ARG A 72 -10.30 -6.13 10.84
N ARG A 73 -9.05 -5.87 10.44
CA ARG A 73 -8.03 -5.29 11.33
C ARG A 73 -8.34 -3.84 11.69
N PHE A 74 -8.88 -3.08 10.73
CA PHE A 74 -9.20 -1.66 10.85
C PHE A 74 -10.66 -1.39 10.44
N PRO A 75 -11.66 -1.80 11.26
CA PRO A 75 -13.07 -1.63 10.90
C PRO A 75 -13.50 -0.17 10.79
N THR A 76 -12.87 0.71 11.56
CA THR A 76 -13.19 2.15 11.59
C THR A 76 -11.92 3.00 11.50
N LEU A 77 -12.07 4.29 11.18
CA LEU A 77 -10.94 5.21 11.15
C LEU A 77 -10.32 5.38 12.55
N GLU A 78 -11.11 5.32 13.61
CA GLU A 78 -10.63 5.38 14.99
C GLU A 78 -9.68 4.21 15.31
N THR A 79 -10.01 3.00 14.85
CA THR A 79 -9.12 1.84 15.01
C THR A 79 -7.80 1.97 14.24
N MET A 80 -7.77 2.77 13.16
CA MET A 80 -6.52 3.09 12.45
C MET A 80 -5.70 4.14 13.18
N VAL A 81 -6.35 5.17 13.73
CA VAL A 81 -5.68 6.24 14.49
C VAL A 81 -5.06 5.71 15.78
N ALA A 82 -5.71 4.72 16.41
CA ALA A 82 -5.24 4.10 17.64
C ALA A 82 -4.09 3.07 17.46
N ALA A 83 -3.78 2.67 16.23
CA ALA A 83 -2.75 1.66 15.92
C ALA A 83 -1.36 2.28 15.70
#